data_AF-A0A932JAY6-F1
#
_entry.id   AF-A0A932JAY6-F1
#
_cell.length_a   1.000
_cell.length_b   1.000
_cell.length_c   1.000
_cell.angle_alpha   90.00
_cell.angle_beta   90.00
_cell.angle_gamma   90.00
#
_symmetry.space_group_name_H-M   'P 1'
#
loop_
_entity.id
_entity.type
_entity.pdbx_description
1 polymer ?
#
loop_
_entity_poly.entity_id
_entity_poly.type
_entity_poly.pdbx_seq_one_letter_code
_entity_poly.pdbx_strand_id
1 'polypeptide(L)'
;MKKILCLAFLLLSGCSPYGPEELDRLTKEDPQFRQMILARDRAHAEMRLVKDDLLVRKRAMDAQIEKLRGEYDAIAKTQNLRIEKLEQTMEANRTFLKRQMEAADLALETKGRELDGLEKTLADVKKVLHESKGITLSAQEKQKWEERILLLSEKIRPIVEEIRDLKIQNRLRKRKISFLK
;
A
#
# COMPACT_ATOMS: atom_id res chain seq x y z
N MET A 1 -4.26 56.14 -35.83
CA MET A 1 -5.62 56.42 -36.33
C MET A 1 -6.05 55.28 -37.24
N LYS A 2 -7.32 54.85 -37.07
CA LYS A 2 -8.14 54.04 -37.99
C LYS A 2 -7.68 52.59 -38.17
N LYS A 3 -8.20 51.62 -37.38
CA LYS A 3 -9.56 51.05 -37.48
C LYS A 3 -9.95 50.68 -38.92
N ILE A 4 -9.21 49.79 -39.59
CA ILE A 4 -9.64 49.25 -40.89
C ILE A 4 -9.21 47.77 -41.01
N LEU A 5 -9.59 46.93 -40.04
CA LEU A 5 -9.49 45.48 -40.24
C LEU A 5 -10.68 44.68 -39.68
N CYS A 6 -11.74 45.36 -39.25
CA CYS A 6 -12.99 44.73 -38.80
C CYS A 6 -14.16 44.90 -39.79
N LEU A 7 -13.99 45.58 -40.93
CA LEU A 7 -15.12 45.88 -41.82
C LEU A 7 -15.39 44.81 -42.89
N ALA A 8 -14.44 43.92 -43.18
CA ALA A 8 -14.60 42.93 -44.25
C ALA A 8 -15.37 41.66 -43.81
N PHE A 9 -15.38 41.33 -42.52
CA PHE A 9 -16.05 40.13 -42.02
C PHE A 9 -17.53 40.35 -41.65
N LEU A 10 -17.98 41.62 -41.55
CA LEU A 10 -19.37 42.00 -41.29
C LEU A 10 -20.24 42.08 -42.57
N LEU A 11 -19.62 42.05 -43.76
CA LEU A 11 -20.34 42.13 -45.05
C LEU A 11 -20.68 40.75 -45.65
N LEU A 12 -20.24 39.65 -45.03
CA LEU A 12 -20.58 38.28 -45.45
C LEU A 12 -21.66 37.61 -44.59
N SER A 13 -22.18 38.34 -43.60
CA SER A 13 -23.30 37.91 -42.76
C SER A 13 -24.54 38.76 -43.04
N GLY A 14 -25.42 38.27 -43.93
CA GLY A 14 -26.86 38.38 -43.65
C GLY A 14 -27.68 39.51 -44.30
N CYS A 15 -27.39 39.94 -45.52
CA CYS A 15 -28.43 40.56 -46.36
C CYS A 15 -28.92 39.54 -47.38
N SER A 16 -30.06 38.88 -47.10
CA SER A 16 -30.84 38.26 -48.17
C SER A 16 -31.25 39.39 -49.13
N PRO A 17 -30.89 39.36 -50.42
CA PRO A 17 -31.29 40.39 -51.37
C PRO A 17 -32.81 40.41 -51.60
N TYR A 18 -33.52 39.37 -51.13
CA TYR A 18 -34.95 39.19 -51.25
C TYR A 18 -35.61 39.44 -49.89
N GLY A 19 -36.48 40.45 -49.83
CA GLY A 19 -37.34 40.70 -48.68
C GLY A 19 -38.42 39.61 -48.52
N PRO A 20 -39.09 39.51 -47.37
CA PRO A 20 -40.16 38.53 -47.17
C PRO A 20 -41.29 38.64 -48.21
N GLU A 21 -41.53 39.82 -48.76
CA GLU A 21 -42.50 40.09 -49.84
C GLU A 21 -42.08 39.48 -51.19
N GLU A 22 -40.80 39.54 -51.53
CA GLU A 22 -40.27 38.99 -52.78
C GLU A 22 -40.16 37.47 -52.72
N LEU A 23 -39.88 36.93 -51.54
CA LEU A 23 -39.95 35.50 -51.27
C LEU A 23 -41.38 34.96 -51.44
N ASP A 24 -42.38 35.68 -50.93
CA ASP A 24 -43.80 35.30 -51.07
C ASP A 24 -44.27 35.37 -52.53
N ARG A 25 -43.80 36.38 -53.28
CA ARG A 25 -44.04 36.48 -54.73
C ARG A 25 -43.43 35.31 -55.50
N LEU A 26 -42.14 35.00 -55.30
CA LEU A 26 -41.45 33.88 -55.96
C LEU A 26 -42.08 32.53 -55.61
N THR A 27 -42.60 32.38 -54.39
CA THR A 27 -43.28 31.15 -53.95
C THR A 27 -44.64 30.97 -54.64
N LYS A 28 -45.28 32.05 -55.10
CA LYS A 28 -46.56 32.02 -55.87
C LYS A 28 -46.33 31.88 -57.37
N GLU A 29 -45.28 32.52 -57.90
CA GLU A 29 -45.00 32.58 -59.34
C GLU A 29 -44.20 31.36 -59.86
N ASP A 30 -43.32 30.78 -59.03
CA ASP A 30 -42.47 29.63 -59.41
C ASP A 30 -42.74 28.39 -58.51
N PRO A 31 -43.46 27.39 -59.04
CA PRO A 31 -43.70 26.13 -58.34
C PRO A 31 -42.43 25.36 -57.95
N GLN A 32 -41.34 25.46 -58.73
CA GLN A 32 -40.08 24.79 -58.43
C GLN A 32 -39.38 25.48 -57.26
N PHE A 33 -39.33 26.82 -57.24
CA PHE A 33 -38.79 27.58 -56.10
C PHE A 33 -39.55 27.28 -54.81
N ARG A 34 -40.89 27.20 -54.85
CA ARG A 34 -41.71 26.78 -53.71
C ARG A 34 -41.32 25.39 -53.20
N GLN A 35 -41.08 24.42 -54.09
CA GLN A 35 -40.63 23.08 -53.69
C GLN A 35 -39.24 23.10 -53.05
N MET A 36 -38.32 23.93 -53.55
CA MET A 36 -36.99 24.09 -52.96
C MET A 36 -37.04 24.68 -51.54
N ILE A 37 -37.87 25.69 -51.30
CA ILE A 37 -38.08 26.27 -49.97
C ILE A 37 -38.65 25.22 -49.01
N LEU A 38 -39.68 24.47 -49.43
CA LEU A 38 -40.25 23.39 -48.61
C LEU A 38 -39.22 22.28 -48.31
N ALA A 39 -38.40 21.90 -49.30
CA ALA A 39 -37.35 20.90 -49.11
C ALA A 39 -36.26 21.39 -48.14
N ARG A 40 -35.83 22.65 -48.26
CA ARG A 40 -34.89 23.30 -47.34
C ARG A 40 -35.44 23.32 -45.92
N ASP A 41 -36.69 23.73 -45.75
CA ASP A 41 -37.30 23.85 -44.43
C ASP A 41 -37.48 22.47 -43.77
N ARG A 42 -37.83 21.44 -44.55
CA ARG A 42 -37.83 20.04 -44.09
C ARG A 42 -36.44 19.58 -43.67
N ALA A 43 -35.41 19.81 -44.49
CA ALA A 43 -34.04 19.47 -44.16
C ALA A 43 -33.55 20.19 -42.89
N HIS A 44 -33.89 21.47 -42.71
CA HIS A 44 -33.58 22.20 -41.47
C HIS A 44 -34.33 21.68 -40.25
N ALA A 45 -35.56 21.20 -40.40
CA ALA A 45 -36.31 20.57 -39.32
C ALA A 45 -35.66 19.23 -38.95
N GLU A 46 -35.33 18.39 -39.92
CA GLU A 46 -34.65 17.10 -39.71
C GLU A 46 -33.27 17.29 -39.06
N MET A 47 -32.46 18.25 -39.54
CA MET A 47 -31.17 18.57 -38.92
C MET A 47 -31.32 19.02 -37.47
N ARG A 48 -32.37 19.79 -37.14
CA ARG A 48 -32.65 20.19 -35.76
C ARG A 48 -32.98 18.97 -34.90
N LEU A 49 -33.85 18.07 -35.38
CA LEU A 49 -34.18 16.84 -34.67
C LEU A 49 -32.95 15.96 -34.41
N VAL A 50 -32.09 15.78 -35.42
CA VAL A 50 -30.83 15.02 -35.27
C VAL A 50 -29.91 15.68 -34.25
N LYS A 51 -29.78 17.01 -34.30
CA LYS A 51 -28.95 17.76 -33.35
C LYS A 51 -29.47 17.62 -31.92
N ASP A 52 -30.78 17.70 -31.73
CA ASP A 52 -31.41 17.59 -30.42
C ASP A 52 -31.24 16.16 -29.86
N ASP A 53 -31.41 15.11 -30.68
CA ASP A 53 -31.14 13.72 -30.27
C ASP A 53 -29.67 13.53 -29.87
N LEU A 54 -28.73 14.03 -30.67
CA LEU A 54 -27.30 13.96 -30.35
C LEU A 54 -26.95 14.69 -29.04
N LEU A 55 -27.57 15.85 -28.79
CA LEU A 55 -27.37 16.60 -27.54
C LEU A 55 -27.91 15.84 -26.33
N VAL A 56 -29.07 15.20 -26.44
CA VAL A 56 -29.64 14.36 -25.38
C VAL A 56 -28.72 13.16 -25.11
N ARG A 57 -28.27 12.46 -26.15
CA ARG A 57 -27.33 11.33 -26.01
C ARG A 57 -26.01 11.76 -25.39
N LYS A 58 -25.44 12.89 -25.81
CA LYS A 58 -24.22 13.44 -25.22
C LYS A 58 -24.39 13.67 -23.72
N ARG A 59 -25.47 14.34 -23.29
CA ARG A 59 -25.75 14.59 -21.87
C ARG A 59 -25.91 13.29 -21.08
N ALA A 60 -26.56 12.28 -21.66
CA ALA A 60 -26.68 10.97 -21.04
C ALA A 60 -25.33 10.28 -20.87
N MET A 61 -24.45 10.36 -21.88
CA MET A 61 -23.08 9.82 -21.80
C MET A 61 -22.23 10.58 -20.77
N ASP A 62 -22.30 11.92 -20.75
CA ASP A 62 -21.59 12.74 -19.76
C ASP A 62 -22.02 12.36 -18.33
N ALA A 63 -23.32 12.16 -18.10
CA ALA A 63 -23.83 11.69 -16.81
C ALA A 63 -23.35 10.27 -16.45
N GLN A 64 -23.26 9.36 -17.41
CA GLN A 64 -22.69 8.03 -17.19
C GLN A 64 -21.19 8.09 -16.87
N ILE A 65 -20.44 8.96 -17.53
CA ILE A 65 -19.01 9.16 -17.25
C ILE A 65 -18.81 9.68 -15.83
N GLU A 66 -19.58 10.68 -15.40
CA GLU A 66 -19.50 11.20 -14.03
C GLU A 66 -19.89 10.15 -12.99
N LYS A 67 -20.92 9.33 -13.28
CA LYS A 67 -21.27 8.20 -12.42
C LYS A 67 -20.12 7.20 -12.28
N LEU A 68 -19.51 6.80 -13.40
CA LEU A 68 -18.39 5.86 -13.40
C LEU A 68 -17.16 6.41 -12.68
N ARG A 69 -16.87 7.72 -12.83
CA ARG A 69 -15.81 8.39 -12.07
C ARG A 69 -16.09 8.34 -10.57
N GLY A 70 -17.31 8.66 -10.15
CA GLY A 70 -17.71 8.57 -8.74
C GLY A 70 -17.59 7.16 -8.16
N GLU A 71 -18.00 6.14 -8.92
CA GLU A 71 -17.84 4.73 -8.52
C GLU A 71 -16.36 4.33 -8.41
N TYR A 72 -15.55 4.72 -9.40
CA TYR A 72 -14.11 4.48 -9.38
C TYR A 72 -13.44 5.13 -8.16
N ASP A 73 -13.71 6.41 -7.89
CA ASP A 73 -13.12 7.14 -6.78
C ASP A 73 -13.52 6.55 -5.42
N ALA A 74 -14.78 6.11 -5.29
CA ALA A 74 -15.25 5.44 -4.08
C ALA A 74 -14.53 4.10 -3.85
N ILE A 75 -14.35 3.30 -4.90
CA ILE A 75 -13.60 2.04 -4.85
C ILE A 75 -12.14 2.32 -4.52
N ALA A 76 -11.49 3.27 -5.21
CA ALA A 76 -10.11 3.64 -4.99
C ALA A 76 -9.88 4.10 -3.54
N LYS A 77 -10.74 4.96 -3.00
CA LYS A 77 -10.69 5.39 -1.60
C LYS A 77 -10.82 4.21 -0.64
N THR A 78 -11.73 3.28 -0.91
CA THR A 78 -11.92 2.09 -0.07
C THR A 78 -10.70 1.17 -0.09
N GLN A 79 -10.10 0.96 -1.27
CA GLN A 79 -8.89 0.15 -1.39
C GLN A 79 -7.69 0.83 -0.72
N ASN A 80 -7.52 2.14 -0.88
CA ASN A 80 -6.45 2.88 -0.21
C ASN A 80 -6.57 2.79 1.32
N LEU A 81 -7.78 2.93 1.88
CA LEU A 81 -8.01 2.73 3.31
C LEU A 81 -7.69 1.30 3.75
N ARG A 82 -7.95 0.30 2.90
CA ARG A 82 -7.60 -1.10 3.18
C ARG A 82 -6.09 -1.31 3.16
N ILE A 83 -5.38 -0.73 2.19
CA ILE A 83 -3.92 -0.76 2.09
C ILE A 83 -3.31 -0.12 3.34
N GLU A 84 -3.75 1.07 3.73
CA GLU A 84 -3.25 1.78 4.91
C GLU A 84 -3.42 0.94 6.19
N LYS A 85 -4.58 0.29 6.38
CA LYS A 85 -4.80 -0.63 7.51
C LYS A 85 -3.86 -1.83 7.50
N LEU A 86 -3.59 -2.39 6.33
CA LEU A 86 -2.65 -3.50 6.18
C LEU A 86 -1.21 -3.06 6.48
N GLU A 87 -0.79 -1.90 6.00
CA GLU A 87 0.51 -1.30 6.29
C GLU A 87 0.69 -1.03 7.79
N GLN A 88 -0.31 -0.45 8.44
CA GLN A 88 -0.30 -0.25 9.90
C GLN A 88 -0.18 -1.57 10.66
N THR A 89 -0.89 -2.61 10.22
CA THR A 89 -0.82 -3.96 10.82
C THR A 89 0.57 -4.57 10.64
N MET A 90 1.16 -4.44 9.44
CA MET A 90 2.51 -4.92 9.17
C MET A 90 3.57 -4.21 10.01
N GLU A 91 3.48 -2.89 10.14
CA GLU A 91 4.43 -2.11 10.94
C GLU A 91 4.28 -2.39 12.44
N ALA A 92 3.05 -2.57 12.94
CA ALA A 92 2.80 -3.01 14.32
C ALA A 92 3.43 -4.38 14.60
N ASN A 93 3.23 -5.35 13.70
CA ASN A 93 3.85 -6.68 13.81
C ASN A 93 5.38 -6.61 13.76
N ARG A 94 5.94 -5.75 12.90
CA ARG A 94 7.40 -5.53 12.82
C ARG A 94 7.94 -4.96 14.13
N THR A 95 7.29 -3.93 14.66
CA THR A 95 7.67 -3.29 15.93
C THR A 95 7.60 -4.27 17.09
N PHE A 96 6.53 -5.07 17.14
CA PHE A 96 6.38 -6.13 18.14
C PHE A 96 7.51 -7.16 18.07
N LEU A 97 7.84 -7.65 16.87
CA LEU A 97 8.95 -8.60 16.68
C LEU A 97 10.31 -8.01 17.06
N LYS A 98 10.56 -6.73 16.77
CA LYS A 98 11.78 -6.03 17.19
C LYS A 98 11.91 -5.99 18.72
N ARG A 99 10.85 -5.59 19.43
CA ARG A 99 10.83 -5.58 20.90
C ARG A 99 11.07 -6.97 21.49
N GLN A 100 10.47 -8.02 20.90
CA GLN A 100 10.73 -9.39 21.34
C GLN A 100 12.18 -9.82 21.10
N MET A 101 12.81 -9.36 20.02
CA MET A 101 14.22 -9.64 19.77
C MET A 101 15.13 -8.95 20.78
N GLU A 102 14.88 -7.67 21.07
CA GLU A 102 15.63 -6.91 22.09
C GLU A 102 15.53 -7.58 23.47
N ALA A 103 14.33 -8.00 23.88
CA ALA A 103 14.13 -8.73 25.13
C ALA A 103 14.88 -10.08 25.14
N ALA A 104 14.86 -10.82 24.02
CA ALA A 104 15.57 -12.08 23.89
C ALA A 104 17.09 -11.90 23.83
N ASP A 105 17.60 -10.81 23.26
CA ASP A 105 19.03 -10.48 23.25
C ASP A 105 19.51 -10.15 24.68
N LEU A 106 18.72 -9.40 25.47
CA LEU A 106 18.99 -9.17 26.89
C LEU A 106 18.98 -10.47 27.71
N ALA A 107 18.02 -11.35 27.45
CA ALA A 107 17.95 -12.66 28.09
C ALA A 107 19.16 -13.53 27.73
N LEU A 108 19.60 -13.52 26.47
CA LEU A 108 20.81 -14.21 26.01
C LEU A 108 22.06 -13.69 26.71
N GLU A 109 22.19 -12.38 26.87
CA GLU A 109 23.32 -11.79 27.57
C GLU A 109 23.34 -12.19 29.06
N THR A 110 22.18 -12.12 29.72
CA THR A 110 22.04 -12.49 31.13
C THR A 110 22.38 -13.97 31.35
N LYS A 111 21.80 -14.85 30.53
CA LYS A 111 22.04 -16.30 30.59
C LYS A 111 23.47 -16.66 30.20
N GLY A 112 24.06 -15.95 29.24
CA GLY A 112 25.46 -16.09 28.88
C GLY A 112 26.40 -15.80 30.05
N ARG A 113 26.17 -14.68 30.77
CA ARG A 113 26.95 -14.36 31.98
C ARG A 113 26.76 -15.39 33.09
N GLU A 114 25.54 -15.89 33.28
CA GLU A 114 25.23 -16.94 34.25
C GLU A 114 25.98 -18.24 33.91
N LEU A 115 25.94 -18.67 32.65
CA LEU A 115 26.65 -19.84 32.15
C LEU A 115 28.15 -19.70 32.35
N ASP A 116 28.75 -18.58 31.93
CA ASP A 116 30.18 -18.32 32.07
C ASP A 116 30.62 -18.39 33.55
N GLY A 117 29.80 -17.89 34.48
CA GLY A 117 30.07 -17.96 35.91
C GLY A 117 30.03 -19.39 36.46
N LEU A 118 29.04 -20.18 36.04
CA LEU A 118 28.92 -21.60 36.42
C LEU A 118 30.04 -22.45 35.82
N GLU A 119 30.42 -22.21 34.56
CA GLU A 119 31.51 -22.93 33.89
C GLU A 119 32.87 -22.63 34.54
N LYS A 120 33.13 -21.36 34.90
CA LYS A 120 34.32 -20.99 35.68
C LYS A 120 34.35 -21.70 37.04
N THR A 121 33.24 -21.67 37.77
CA THR A 121 33.13 -22.36 39.06
C THR A 121 33.36 -23.86 38.91
N LEU A 122 32.80 -24.48 37.87
CA LEU A 122 33.00 -25.90 37.58
C LEU A 122 34.48 -26.21 37.26
N ALA A 123 35.13 -25.35 36.48
CA ALA A 123 36.54 -25.49 36.15
C ALA A 123 37.43 -25.37 37.40
N ASP A 124 37.16 -24.40 38.28
CA ASP A 124 37.88 -24.21 39.53
C ASP A 124 37.71 -25.42 40.46
N VAL A 125 36.49 -25.95 40.60
CA VAL A 125 36.23 -27.16 41.40
C VAL A 125 36.98 -28.37 40.83
N LYS A 126 36.96 -28.57 39.50
CA LYS A 126 37.71 -29.64 38.84
C LYS A 126 39.22 -29.48 39.04
N LYS A 127 39.72 -28.24 39.01
CA LYS A 127 41.12 -27.91 39.24
C LYS A 127 41.55 -28.25 40.66
N VAL A 128 40.77 -27.87 41.69
CA VAL A 128 41.02 -28.24 43.10
C VAL A 128 41.12 -29.77 43.25
N LEU A 129 40.21 -30.52 42.63
CA LEU A 129 40.23 -31.99 42.66
C LEU A 129 41.44 -32.61 41.94
N HIS A 130 41.97 -31.93 40.91
CA HIS A 130 43.12 -32.40 40.14
C HIS A 130 44.46 -32.01 40.78
N GLU A 131 44.57 -30.80 41.31
CA GLU A 131 45.77 -30.24 41.94
C GLU A 131 45.97 -30.73 43.38
N SER A 132 44.95 -31.34 44.01
CA SER A 132 45.10 -32.07 45.27
C SER A 132 46.00 -33.32 45.18
N LYS A 133 46.64 -33.60 44.04
CA LYS A 133 47.69 -34.61 43.89
C LYS A 133 48.92 -34.24 44.75
N GLY A 134 48.87 -34.61 46.03
CA GLY A 134 49.90 -34.32 47.04
C GLY A 134 49.34 -33.93 48.40
N ILE A 135 48.06 -33.53 48.46
CA ILE A 135 47.32 -33.29 49.70
C ILE A 135 46.34 -34.46 49.86
N THR A 136 46.42 -35.16 50.98
CA THR A 136 45.56 -36.34 51.24
C THR A 136 44.12 -35.90 51.52
N LEU A 137 43.34 -35.64 50.47
CA LEU A 137 41.89 -35.47 50.62
C LEU A 137 41.28 -36.79 51.09
N SER A 138 40.46 -36.71 52.15
CA SER A 138 39.68 -37.84 52.62
C SER A 138 38.66 -38.30 51.56
N ALA A 139 38.22 -39.56 51.64
CA ALA A 139 37.19 -40.08 50.74
C ALA A 139 35.90 -39.24 50.77
N GLN A 140 35.54 -38.75 51.97
CA GLN A 140 34.37 -37.89 52.17
C GLN A 140 34.48 -36.52 51.48
N GLU A 141 35.67 -35.91 51.49
CA GLU A 141 35.90 -34.63 50.81
C GLU A 141 35.86 -34.78 49.29
N LYS A 142 36.47 -35.85 48.76
CA LYS A 142 36.38 -36.16 47.31
C LYS A 142 34.94 -36.33 46.86
N GLN A 143 34.15 -37.08 47.63
CA GLN A 143 32.74 -37.28 47.33
C GLN A 143 31.95 -35.96 47.31
N LYS A 144 32.17 -35.05 48.28
CA LYS A 144 31.54 -33.73 48.29
C LYS A 144 31.90 -32.88 47.07
N TRP A 145 33.14 -32.94 46.60
CA TRP A 145 33.57 -32.23 45.40
C TRP A 145 32.97 -32.82 44.13
N GLU A 146 32.87 -34.15 44.02
CA GLU A 146 32.20 -34.84 42.92
C GLU A 146 30.70 -34.53 42.88
N GLU A 147 30.01 -34.52 44.02
CA GLU A 147 28.62 -34.07 44.14
C GLU A 147 28.45 -32.62 43.70
N ARG A 148 29.41 -31.75 44.04
CA ARG A 148 29.39 -30.34 43.61
C ARG A 148 29.56 -30.20 42.10
N ILE A 149 30.44 -31.00 41.49
CA ILE A 149 30.63 -31.07 40.03
C ILE A 149 29.34 -31.51 39.35
N LEU A 150 28.68 -32.54 39.89
CA LEU A 150 27.41 -33.05 39.36
C LEU A 150 26.33 -31.97 39.40
N LEU A 151 26.13 -31.34 40.56
CA LEU A 151 25.15 -30.26 40.74
C LEU A 151 25.39 -29.07 39.81
N LEU A 152 26.66 -28.66 39.63
CA LEU A 152 27.00 -27.58 38.69
C LEU A 152 26.72 -27.98 37.25
N SER A 153 27.04 -29.22 36.87
CA SER A 153 26.78 -29.76 35.53
C SER A 153 25.27 -29.84 35.24
N GLU A 154 24.47 -30.25 36.22
CA GLU A 154 23.00 -30.28 36.16
C GLU A 154 22.39 -28.88 36.01
N LYS A 155 23.01 -27.85 36.59
CA LYS A 155 22.58 -26.45 36.42
C LYS A 155 23.00 -25.84 35.09
N ILE A 156 24.18 -26.19 34.57
CA ILE A 156 24.70 -25.69 33.30
C ILE A 156 23.85 -26.15 32.12
N ARG A 157 23.48 -27.44 32.10
CA ARG A 157 22.74 -28.04 30.99
C ARG A 157 21.46 -27.28 30.58
N PRO A 158 20.50 -26.98 31.48
CA PRO A 158 19.28 -26.26 31.11
C PRO A 158 19.58 -24.84 30.59
N ILE A 159 20.60 -24.16 31.12
CA ILE A 159 20.99 -22.82 30.65
C ILE A 159 21.52 -22.88 29.21
N VAL A 160 22.31 -23.91 28.87
CA VAL A 160 22.79 -24.12 27.49
C VAL A 160 21.62 -24.37 26.53
N GLU A 161 20.65 -25.19 26.95
CA GLU A 161 19.43 -25.47 26.18
C GLU A 161 18.60 -24.19 25.98
N GLU A 162 18.37 -23.40 27.04
CA GLU A 162 17.69 -22.10 26.97
C GLU A 162 18.38 -21.10 26.03
N ILE A 163 19.71 -20.98 26.09
CA ILE A 163 20.48 -20.11 25.20
C ILE A 163 20.33 -20.56 23.74
N ARG A 164 20.37 -21.87 23.49
CA ARG A 164 20.19 -22.42 22.14
C ARG A 164 18.80 -22.08 21.59
N ASP A 165 17.77 -22.25 22.40
CA ASP A 165 16.39 -21.97 22.01
C ASP A 165 16.17 -20.48 21.77
N LEU A 166 16.68 -19.62 22.64
CA LEU A 166 16.63 -18.16 22.46
C LEU A 166 17.32 -17.73 21.15
N LYS A 167 18.50 -18.30 20.82
CA LYS A 167 19.19 -18.04 19.54
C LYS A 167 18.35 -18.47 18.33
N ILE A 168 17.73 -19.65 18.39
CA ILE A 168 16.84 -20.15 17.31
C ILE A 168 15.64 -19.21 17.15
N GLN A 169 14.98 -18.85 18.26
CA GLN A 169 13.84 -17.95 18.22
C GLN A 169 14.21 -16.57 17.65
N ASN A 170 15.36 -16.00 18.02
CA ASN A 170 15.81 -14.73 17.45
C ASN A 170 16.13 -14.82 15.97
N ARG A 171 16.71 -15.92 15.50
CA ARG A 171 16.90 -16.15 14.06
C ARG A 171 15.56 -16.22 13.31
N LEU A 172 14.56 -16.89 13.89
CA LEU A 172 13.22 -16.96 13.32
C LEU A 172 12.54 -15.59 13.31
N ARG A 173 12.63 -14.81 14.39
CA ARG A 173 12.09 -13.44 14.44
C ARG A 173 12.75 -12.53 13.40
N LYS A 174 14.08 -12.59 13.22
CA LYS A 174 14.80 -11.87 12.15
C LYS A 174 14.25 -12.20 10.77
N ARG A 175 14.01 -13.48 10.48
CA ARG A 175 13.39 -13.92 9.22
C ARG A 175 11.96 -13.41 9.06
N LYS A 176 11.14 -13.46 10.12
CA LYS A 176 9.77 -12.92 10.10
C LYS A 176 9.79 -11.41 9.78
N ILE A 177 10.70 -10.65 10.37
CA ILE A 177 10.86 -9.21 10.07
C ILE A 177 11.24 -9.00 8.60
N SER A 178 12.15 -9.80 8.03
CA SER A 178 12.51 -9.65 6.61
C SER A 178 11.38 -9.97 5.65
N PHE A 179 10.45 -10.86 6.02
CA PHE A 179 9.24 -11.12 5.23
C PHE A 179 8.18 -10.02 5.34
N LEU A 180 8.25 -9.22 6.40
CA LEU A 180 7.38 -8.05 6.60
C LEU A 180 8.01 -6.77 6.03
N LYS A 181 9.11 -6.86 5.26
CA LYS A 181 9.68 -5.74 4.49
C LYS A 181 8.94 -5.59 3.17
#